data_AF-A0A820FTY9-F1
#
_entry.id   AF-A0A820FTY9-F1
#
_cell.length_a   1.000
_cell.length_b   1.000
_cell.length_c   1.000
_cell.angle_alpha   90.00
_cell.angle_beta   90.00
_cell.angle_gamma   90.00
#
_symmetry.space_group_name_H-M   'P 1'
#
loop_
_entity.id
_entity.type
_entity.pdbx_description
1 polymer ?
#
loop_
_entity_poly.entity_id
_entity_poly.type
_entity_poly.pdbx_seq_one_letter_code
_entity_poly.pdbx_strand_id
1 'polypeptide(L)'
;NDVRLNMHANIQCHSFEQRVLQLDSVTIKSSCILMSGSKLLDSIFWHALFRTYRDKLIAGGLIRLAHDLAQLSGPMILKLVLNFFADSSKPIWLGIFYAILLSTCIFCQIVLLRSYFQCQFLVGLRFRSAITGLIYRKSLKLSNSSKQETTTGEIVNLMAIDASRFGEIMTQMHILWSAILYSYKYMVSMLF
;
A
#
# COMPACT_ATOMS: atom_id res chain seq x y z
N ASN A 1 55.02 6.92 -50.89
CA ASN A 1 54.69 7.50 -49.56
C ASN A 1 53.21 7.40 -49.20
N ASP A 2 52.27 7.46 -50.16
CA ASP A 2 50.83 7.33 -49.85
C ASP A 2 50.36 5.98 -49.31
N VAL A 3 50.94 4.87 -49.76
CA VAL A 3 50.48 3.52 -49.35
C VAL A 3 50.74 3.23 -47.86
N ARG A 4 51.85 3.73 -47.29
CA ARG A 4 52.15 3.60 -45.85
C ARG A 4 51.27 4.48 -44.97
N LEU A 5 50.88 5.66 -45.45
CA LEU A 5 49.96 6.57 -44.76
C LEU A 5 48.54 5.99 -44.70
N ASN A 6 48.05 5.41 -45.81
CA ASN A 6 46.74 4.74 -45.84
C ASN A 6 46.68 3.47 -44.96
N MET A 7 47.78 2.71 -44.88
CA MET A 7 47.84 1.51 -44.05
C MET A 7 47.84 1.84 -42.54
N HIS A 8 48.55 2.90 -42.12
CA HIS A 8 48.53 3.38 -40.73
C HIS A 8 47.15 3.92 -40.32
N ALA A 9 46.48 4.68 -41.20
CA ALA A 9 45.13 5.19 -40.93
C ALA A 9 44.10 4.06 -40.76
N ASN A 10 44.19 2.99 -41.56
CA ASN A 10 43.27 1.87 -41.50
C ASN A 10 43.43 1.03 -40.22
N ILE A 11 44.67 0.81 -39.76
CA ILE A 11 44.96 0.11 -38.49
C ILE A 11 44.47 0.94 -37.30
N GLN A 12 44.63 2.27 -37.33
CA GLN A 12 44.15 3.15 -36.28
C GLN A 12 42.63 3.17 -36.19
N CYS A 13 41.94 3.19 -37.35
CA CYS A 13 40.48 3.12 -37.45
C CYS A 13 39.93 1.80 -36.89
N HIS A 14 40.53 0.67 -37.26
CA HIS A 14 40.15 -0.66 -36.75
C HIS A 14 40.35 -0.79 -35.22
N SER A 15 41.42 -0.18 -34.67
CA SER A 15 41.66 -0.16 -33.22
C SER A 15 40.69 0.76 -32.45
N PHE A 16 40.09 1.73 -33.14
CA PHE A 16 39.14 2.67 -32.56
C PHE A 16 37.74 2.06 -32.52
N GLU A 17 37.29 1.41 -33.59
CA GLU A 17 36.03 0.63 -33.60
C GLU A 17 36.04 -0.49 -32.56
N GLN A 18 37.16 -1.20 -32.38
CA GLN A 18 37.28 -2.20 -31.32
C GLN A 18 37.16 -1.60 -29.91
N ARG A 19 37.64 -0.38 -29.70
CA ARG A 19 37.49 0.34 -28.42
C ARG A 19 36.07 0.85 -28.18
N VAL A 20 35.39 1.32 -29.22
CA VAL A 20 33.98 1.73 -29.16
C VAL A 20 33.08 0.53 -28.83
N LEU A 21 33.29 -0.62 -29.49
CA LEU A 21 32.53 -1.85 -29.20
C LEU A 21 32.79 -2.40 -27.79
N GLN A 22 34.02 -2.26 -27.28
CA GLN A 22 34.36 -2.59 -25.89
C GLN A 22 33.64 -1.65 -24.90
N LEU A 23 33.63 -0.34 -25.17
CA LEU A 23 32.91 0.65 -24.36
C LEU A 23 31.39 0.39 -24.35
N ASP A 24 30.79 0.07 -25.50
CA ASP A 24 29.37 -0.26 -25.59
C ASP A 24 29.05 -1.55 -24.82
N SER A 25 29.90 -2.57 -24.89
CA SER A 25 29.71 -3.82 -24.14
C SER A 25 29.81 -3.63 -22.62
N VAL A 26 30.73 -2.78 -22.14
CA VAL A 26 30.87 -2.42 -20.72
C VAL A 26 29.71 -1.55 -20.25
N THR A 27 29.24 -0.63 -21.10
CA THR A 27 28.10 0.25 -20.81
C THR A 27 26.79 -0.55 -20.74
N ILE A 28 26.55 -1.45 -21.69
CA ILE A 28 25.40 -2.37 -21.71
C ILE A 28 25.44 -3.32 -20.50
N LYS A 29 26.61 -3.87 -20.16
CA LYS A 29 26.77 -4.76 -19.01
C LYS A 29 26.56 -4.01 -17.69
N SER A 30 27.02 -2.76 -17.59
CA SER A 30 26.79 -1.89 -16.43
C SER A 30 25.31 -1.51 -16.28
N SER A 31 24.63 -1.17 -17.38
CA SER A 31 23.18 -0.91 -17.40
C SER A 31 22.36 -2.16 -17.06
N CYS A 32 22.77 -3.34 -17.52
CA CYS A 32 22.09 -4.60 -17.23
C CYS A 32 22.29 -5.07 -15.78
N ILE A 33 23.49 -4.86 -15.20
CA ILE A 33 23.75 -5.11 -13.77
C ILE A 33 22.99 -4.10 -12.89
N LEU A 34 22.89 -2.83 -13.30
CA LEU A 34 22.06 -1.83 -12.61
C LEU A 34 20.56 -2.17 -12.69
N MET A 35 20.06 -2.63 -13.85
CA MET A 35 18.66 -3.07 -14.04
C MET A 35 18.34 -4.40 -13.33
N SER A 36 19.31 -5.31 -13.24
CA SER A 36 19.14 -6.57 -12.50
C SER A 36 19.18 -6.32 -10.99
N GLY A 37 20.06 -5.44 -10.54
CA GLY A 37 20.15 -4.99 -9.15
C GLY A 37 18.92 -4.19 -8.70
N SER A 38 18.30 -3.37 -9.56
CA SER A 38 17.07 -2.63 -9.21
C SER A 38 15.88 -3.56 -9.00
N LYS A 39 15.62 -4.50 -9.93
CA LYS A 39 14.50 -5.44 -9.81
C LYS A 39 14.58 -6.35 -8.58
N LEU A 40 15.79 -6.79 -8.21
CA LEU A 40 16.00 -7.59 -6.98
C LEU A 40 15.81 -6.72 -5.73
N LEU A 41 16.33 -5.49 -5.74
CA LEU A 41 16.19 -4.55 -4.63
C LEU A 41 14.72 -4.18 -4.38
N ASP A 42 13.94 -4.00 -5.45
CA ASP A 42 12.51 -3.69 -5.38
C ASP A 42 11.73 -4.84 -4.73
N SER A 43 12.00 -6.09 -5.15
CA SER A 43 11.36 -7.28 -4.56
C SER A 43 11.70 -7.44 -3.07
N ILE A 44 12.98 -7.27 -2.70
CA ILE A 44 13.43 -7.37 -1.31
C ILE A 44 12.87 -6.24 -0.46
N PHE A 45 12.77 -5.02 -1.01
CA PHE A 45 12.22 -3.86 -0.32
C PHE A 45 10.75 -4.07 0.06
N TRP A 46 9.91 -4.44 -0.91
CA TRP A 46 8.50 -4.73 -0.64
C TRP A 46 8.36 -5.87 0.37
N HIS A 47 9.14 -6.93 0.23
CA HIS A 47 9.11 -8.06 1.16
C HIS A 47 9.51 -7.65 2.59
N ALA A 48 10.57 -6.85 2.75
CA ALA A 48 11.01 -6.34 4.05
C ALA A 48 9.98 -5.41 4.69
N LEU A 49 9.33 -4.58 3.88
CA LEU A 49 8.29 -3.65 4.31
C LEU A 49 7.05 -4.41 4.79
N PHE A 50 6.56 -5.37 4.01
CA PHE A 50 5.44 -6.23 4.41
C PHE A 50 5.77 -7.04 5.66
N ARG A 51 6.98 -7.61 5.76
CA ARG A 51 7.41 -8.36 6.96
C ARG A 51 7.40 -7.51 8.23
N THR A 52 7.71 -6.22 8.12
CA THR A 52 7.77 -5.29 9.27
C THR A 52 6.39 -4.80 9.70
N TYR A 53 5.47 -4.59 8.76
CA TYR A 53 4.15 -4.01 9.04
C TYR A 53 3.01 -5.03 9.15
N ARG A 54 3.23 -6.31 8.79
CA ARG A 54 2.20 -7.36 8.79
C ARG A 54 1.45 -7.48 10.12
N ASP A 55 2.15 -7.42 11.26
CA ASP A 55 1.53 -7.66 12.56
C ASP A 55 0.50 -6.57 12.88
N LYS A 56 0.80 -5.33 12.47
CA LYS A 56 -0.12 -4.18 12.62
C LYS A 56 -1.27 -4.21 11.61
N LEU A 57 -1.03 -4.73 10.40
CA LEU A 57 -2.07 -4.92 9.39
C LEU A 57 -3.05 -6.02 9.83
N ILE A 58 -2.56 -7.15 10.34
CA ILE A 58 -3.39 -8.23 10.86
C ILE A 58 -4.24 -7.73 12.03
N ALA A 59 -3.63 -7.01 12.98
CA ALA A 59 -4.37 -6.42 14.10
C ALA A 59 -5.47 -5.46 13.62
N GLY A 60 -5.19 -4.61 12.63
CA GLY A 60 -6.20 -3.75 12.01
C GLY A 60 -7.34 -4.53 11.34
N GLY A 61 -7.00 -5.61 10.65
CA GLY A 61 -7.99 -6.52 10.05
C GLY A 61 -8.90 -7.17 11.08
N LEU A 62 -8.35 -7.62 12.23
CA LEU A 62 -9.14 -8.20 13.31
C LEU A 62 -10.11 -7.19 13.94
N ILE A 63 -9.66 -5.95 14.19
CA ILE A 63 -10.54 -4.89 14.70
C ILE A 63 -11.65 -4.58 13.69
N ARG A 64 -11.32 -4.55 12.39
CA ARG A 64 -12.31 -4.34 11.32
C ARG A 64 -13.32 -5.48 11.26
N LEU A 65 -12.88 -6.73 11.33
CA LEU A 65 -13.77 -7.90 11.39
C LEU A 65 -14.70 -7.83 12.61
N ALA A 66 -14.19 -7.46 13.78
CA ALA A 66 -15.01 -7.31 14.98
C ALA A 66 -16.09 -6.23 14.82
N HIS A 67 -15.73 -5.09 14.23
CA HIS A 67 -16.70 -4.05 13.87
C HIS A 67 -17.77 -4.59 12.91
N ASP A 68 -17.38 -5.31 11.87
CA ASP A 68 -18.30 -5.81 10.87
C ASP A 68 -19.27 -6.84 11.44
N LEU A 69 -18.80 -7.71 12.35
CA LEU A 69 -19.65 -8.63 13.11
C LEU A 69 -20.62 -7.88 14.02
N ALA A 70 -20.18 -6.84 14.72
CA ALA A 70 -21.05 -6.00 15.54
C ALA A 70 -22.09 -5.25 14.70
N GLN A 71 -21.78 -4.93 13.44
CA GLN A 71 -22.75 -4.31 12.52
C GLN A 71 -23.83 -5.32 12.06
N LEU A 72 -23.60 -6.63 12.18
CA LEU A 72 -24.61 -7.66 11.89
C LEU A 72 -25.77 -7.65 12.90
N SER A 73 -25.49 -7.35 14.17
CA SER A 73 -26.52 -7.37 15.22
C SER A 73 -27.49 -6.19 15.15
N GLY A 74 -27.12 -5.09 14.46
CA GLY A 74 -27.96 -3.90 14.30
C GLY A 74 -29.39 -4.21 13.78
N PRO A 75 -29.56 -4.78 12.58
CA PRO A 75 -30.88 -5.10 12.03
C PRO A 75 -31.65 -6.15 12.85
N MET A 76 -30.97 -7.09 13.52
CA MET A 76 -31.62 -8.07 14.39
C MET A 76 -32.25 -7.41 15.62
N ILE A 77 -31.50 -6.52 16.29
CA ILE A 77 -32.01 -5.77 17.45
C ILE A 77 -33.13 -4.83 17.02
N LEU A 78 -33.00 -4.19 15.84
CA LEU A 78 -34.06 -3.32 15.31
C LEU A 78 -35.36 -4.10 15.05
N LYS A 79 -35.29 -5.33 14.53
CA LYS A 79 -36.47 -6.19 14.35
C LYS A 79 -37.16 -6.52 15.67
N LEU A 80 -36.40 -6.77 16.75
CA LEU A 80 -36.94 -7.00 18.09
C LEU A 80 -37.66 -5.76 18.63
N VAL A 81 -37.09 -4.57 18.42
CA VAL A 81 -37.70 -3.29 18.78
C VAL A 81 -39.00 -3.04 18.00
N LEU A 82 -39.01 -3.30 16.68
CA LEU A 82 -40.23 -3.18 15.86
C LEU A 82 -41.33 -4.16 16.32
N ASN A 83 -40.97 -5.40 16.65
CA ASN A 83 -41.89 -6.39 17.20
C ASN A 83 -42.41 -6.02 18.61
N PHE A 84 -41.68 -5.19 19.35
CA PHE A 84 -42.16 -4.63 20.61
C PHE A 84 -43.22 -3.54 20.35
N PHE A 85 -42.99 -2.66 19.38
CA PHE A 85 -43.98 -1.63 19.01
C PHE A 85 -45.26 -2.20 18.37
N ALA A 86 -45.17 -3.33 17.68
CA ALA A 86 -46.33 -3.98 17.07
C ALA A 86 -47.28 -4.64 18.09
N ASP A 87 -46.83 -4.89 19.33
CA ASP A 87 -47.56 -5.66 20.32
C ASP A 87 -47.65 -4.90 21.66
N SER A 88 -48.74 -4.13 21.83
CA SER A 88 -49.01 -3.31 23.02
C SER A 88 -49.24 -4.13 24.31
N SER A 89 -49.28 -5.46 24.25
CA SER A 89 -49.43 -6.31 25.44
C SER A 89 -48.15 -6.46 26.26
N LYS A 90 -46.99 -6.03 25.72
CA LYS A 90 -45.67 -6.24 26.33
C LYS A 90 -45.34 -5.20 27.40
N PRO A 91 -44.62 -5.58 28.47
CA PRO A 91 -44.25 -4.66 29.55
C PRO A 91 -43.21 -3.63 29.09
N ILE A 92 -43.34 -2.39 29.56
CA ILE A 92 -42.50 -1.24 29.17
C ILE A 92 -40.99 -1.44 29.45
N TRP A 93 -40.66 -2.21 30.50
CA TRP A 93 -39.27 -2.50 30.87
C TRP A 93 -38.51 -3.25 29.75
N LEU A 94 -39.21 -4.06 28.97
CA LEU A 94 -38.63 -4.77 27.81
C LEU A 94 -38.19 -3.78 26.71
N GLY A 95 -38.98 -2.73 26.48
CA GLY A 95 -38.63 -1.67 25.53
C GLY A 95 -37.40 -0.87 25.98
N ILE A 96 -37.33 -0.53 27.27
CA ILE A 96 -36.16 0.15 27.86
C ILE A 96 -34.90 -0.73 27.72
N PHE A 97 -35.02 -2.03 27.99
CA PHE A 97 -33.93 -2.99 27.83
C PHE A 97 -33.40 -3.02 26.39
N TYR A 98 -34.28 -3.11 25.38
CA TYR A 98 -33.87 -3.10 23.98
C TYR A 98 -33.23 -1.76 23.56
N ALA A 99 -33.72 -0.63 24.07
CA ALA A 99 -33.14 0.68 23.80
C ALA A 99 -31.70 0.81 24.34
N ILE A 100 -31.46 0.36 25.58
CA ILE A 100 -30.13 0.35 26.19
C ILE A 100 -29.19 -0.60 25.42
N LEU A 101 -29.69 -1.78 25.05
CA LEU A 101 -28.93 -2.76 24.27
C LEU A 101 -28.49 -2.19 22.91
N LEU A 102 -29.42 -1.54 22.21
CA LEU A 102 -29.14 -0.90 20.92
C LEU A 102 -28.13 0.26 21.08
N SER A 103 -28.30 1.11 22.08
CA SER A 103 -27.38 2.22 22.38
C SER A 103 -25.96 1.71 22.65
N THR A 104 -25.84 0.67 23.48
CA THR A 104 -24.55 0.05 23.81
C THR A 104 -23.89 -0.58 22.59
N CYS A 105 -24.68 -1.25 21.74
CA CYS A 105 -24.21 -1.86 20.49
C CYS A 105 -23.65 -0.79 19.53
N ILE A 106 -24.40 0.30 19.30
CA ILE A 106 -23.97 1.41 18.43
C ILE A 106 -22.73 2.09 18.99
N PHE A 107 -22.69 2.33 20.31
CA PHE A 107 -21.52 2.92 20.96
C PHE A 107 -20.26 2.06 20.76
N CYS A 108 -20.39 0.73 20.95
CA CYS A 108 -19.30 -0.21 20.71
C CYS A 108 -18.83 -0.18 19.24
N GLN A 109 -19.75 -0.16 18.28
CA GLN A 109 -19.42 -0.02 16.85
C GLN A 109 -18.62 1.27 16.60
N ILE A 110 -19.06 2.41 17.15
CA ILE A 110 -18.35 3.69 16.99
C ILE A 110 -16.93 3.57 17.54
N VAL A 111 -16.76 3.06 18.77
CA VAL A 111 -15.44 2.92 19.39
C VAL A 111 -14.52 2.04 18.54
N LEU A 112 -15.00 0.86 18.11
CA LEU A 112 -14.22 -0.05 17.25
C LEU A 112 -13.80 0.62 15.93
N LEU A 113 -14.72 1.34 15.29
CA LEU A 113 -14.44 2.03 14.03
C LEU A 113 -13.39 3.14 14.22
N ARG A 114 -13.50 3.92 15.30
CA ARG A 114 -12.54 4.98 15.62
C ARG A 114 -11.16 4.41 15.97
N SER A 115 -11.10 3.36 16.78
CA SER A 115 -9.87 2.65 17.10
C SER A 115 -9.20 2.06 15.84
N TYR A 116 -10.00 1.50 14.93
CA TYR A 116 -9.53 1.03 13.63
C TYR A 116 -8.87 2.16 12.81
N PHE A 117 -9.59 3.27 12.60
CA PHE A 117 -9.06 4.40 11.81
C PHE A 117 -7.80 4.98 12.44
N GLN A 118 -7.77 5.15 13.76
CA GLN A 118 -6.59 5.67 14.46
C GLN A 118 -5.38 4.76 14.28
N CYS A 119 -5.57 3.44 14.45
CA CYS A 119 -4.50 2.47 14.29
C CYS A 119 -3.96 2.47 12.86
N GLN A 120 -4.85 2.38 11.87
CA GLN A 120 -4.47 2.35 10.45
C GLN A 120 -3.82 3.65 10.01
N PHE A 121 -4.34 4.80 10.43
CA PHE A 121 -3.74 6.10 10.12
C PHE A 121 -2.29 6.19 10.60
N LEU A 122 -2.01 5.77 11.84
CA LEU A 122 -0.64 5.73 12.37
C LEU A 122 0.27 4.76 11.60
N VAL A 123 -0.26 3.63 11.13
CA VAL A 123 0.49 2.67 10.31
C VAL A 123 0.80 3.26 8.94
N GLY A 124 -0.18 3.87 8.28
CA GLY A 124 -0.01 4.54 6.99
C GLY A 124 0.99 5.69 7.05
N LEU A 125 0.96 6.49 8.12
CA LEU A 125 1.94 7.56 8.34
C LEU A 125 3.36 7.01 8.50
N ARG A 126 3.55 5.98 9.33
CA ARG A 126 4.86 5.34 9.53
C ARG A 126 5.39 4.72 8.24
N PHE A 127 4.52 4.10 7.47
CA PHE A 127 4.83 3.55 6.17
C PHE A 127 5.32 4.65 5.22
N ARG A 128 4.56 5.74 5.06
CA ARG A 128 4.96 6.89 4.23
C ARG A 128 6.33 7.44 4.61
N SER A 129 6.55 7.69 5.91
CA SER A 129 7.83 8.19 6.41
C SER A 129 9.01 7.23 6.17
N ALA A 130 8.78 5.92 6.29
CA ALA A 130 9.81 4.91 6.04
C ALA A 130 10.23 4.88 4.57
N ILE A 131 9.26 4.94 3.64
CA ILE A 131 9.55 4.96 2.20
C ILE A 131 10.30 6.24 1.82
N THR A 132 9.77 7.41 2.20
CA THR A 132 10.42 8.69 1.87
C THR A 132 11.84 8.77 2.43
N GLY A 133 12.05 8.31 3.67
CA GLY A 133 13.38 8.28 4.28
C GLY A 133 14.36 7.34 3.57
N LEU A 134 13.90 6.16 3.14
CA LEU A 134 14.74 5.22 2.38
C LEU A 134 15.12 5.79 1.01
N ILE A 135 14.14 6.36 0.30
CA ILE A 135 14.34 6.95 -1.03
C ILE A 135 15.31 8.12 -0.95
N TYR A 136 15.16 9.00 0.04
CA TYR A 136 16.08 10.10 0.27
C TYR A 136 17.52 9.61 0.50
N ARG A 137 17.70 8.56 1.30
CA ARG A 137 19.02 7.97 1.55
C ARG A 137 19.61 7.27 0.32
N LYS A 138 18.76 6.70 -0.55
CA LYS A 138 19.17 6.08 -1.82
C LYS A 138 19.52 7.14 -2.87
N SER A 139 18.77 8.24 -2.92
CA SER A 139 18.96 9.33 -3.87
C SER A 139 20.27 10.08 -3.62
N LEU A 140 20.67 10.26 -2.36
CA LEU A 140 21.99 10.81 -2.00
C LEU A 140 23.17 9.92 -2.37
N LYS A 141 22.96 8.60 -2.50
CA LYS A 141 24.02 7.63 -2.86
C LYS A 141 24.13 7.36 -4.36
N LEU A 142 23.20 7.85 -5.18
CA LEU A 142 23.22 7.66 -6.63
C LEU A 142 24.22 8.62 -7.29
N SER A 143 25.09 8.07 -8.15
CA SER A 143 26.20 8.75 -8.83
C SER A 143 25.74 9.86 -9.78
N ASN A 144 26.60 10.86 -10.00
CA ASN A 144 26.34 12.04 -10.83
C ASN A 144 26.02 11.73 -12.30
N SER A 145 26.40 10.56 -12.84
CA SER A 145 26.07 10.17 -14.22
C SER A 145 24.57 10.05 -14.49
N SER A 146 23.75 9.73 -13.49
CA SER A 146 22.28 9.66 -13.62
C SER A 146 21.58 11.00 -13.40
N LYS A 147 22.30 12.04 -12.93
CA LYS A 147 21.75 13.37 -12.61
C LYS A 147 21.68 14.32 -13.81
N GLN A 148 22.20 13.90 -14.98
CA GLN A 148 22.20 14.73 -16.19
C GLN A 148 20.84 14.79 -16.89
N GLU A 149 19.96 13.80 -16.68
CA GLU A 149 18.60 13.78 -17.28
C GLU A 149 17.48 14.15 -16.29
N THR A 150 17.63 13.88 -14.99
CA THR A 150 16.63 14.20 -13.96
C THR A 150 17.33 14.58 -12.66
N THR A 151 16.86 15.65 -12.00
CA THR A 151 17.45 16.06 -10.74
C THR A 151 17.05 15.10 -9.62
N THR A 152 17.94 14.91 -8.65
CA THR A 152 17.66 14.11 -7.44
C THR A 152 16.41 14.60 -6.70
N GLY A 153 16.11 15.91 -6.76
CA GLY A 153 14.91 16.50 -6.16
C GLY A 153 13.62 16.11 -6.87
N GLU A 154 13.60 16.09 -8.21
CA GLU A 154 12.42 15.68 -8.99
C GLU A 154 12.07 14.22 -8.75
N ILE A 155 13.07 13.32 -8.70
CA ILE A 155 12.86 11.90 -8.42
C ILE A 155 12.28 11.70 -7.01
N VAL A 156 12.83 12.40 -6.01
CA VAL A 156 12.36 12.29 -4.63
C VAL A 156 10.93 12.85 -4.50
N ASN A 157 10.61 13.95 -5.18
CA ASN A 157 9.27 14.53 -5.17
C ASN A 157 8.24 13.61 -5.82
N LEU A 158 8.54 13.07 -7.00
CA LEU A 158 7.67 12.13 -7.71
C LEU A 158 7.40 10.89 -6.84
N MET A 159 8.46 10.31 -6.27
CA MET A 159 8.32 9.12 -5.44
C MET A 159 7.67 9.41 -4.07
N ALA A 160 7.78 10.64 -3.55
CA ALA A 160 7.09 11.05 -2.32
C ALA A 160 5.56 11.12 -2.54
N ILE A 161 5.12 11.55 -3.73
CA ILE A 161 3.71 11.52 -4.12
C ILE A 161 3.22 10.07 -4.18
N ASP A 162 3.98 9.18 -4.82
CA ASP A 162 3.63 7.76 -4.90
C ASP A 162 3.61 7.09 -3.52
N ALA A 163 4.58 7.39 -2.66
CA ALA A 163 4.63 6.90 -1.29
C ALA A 163 3.40 7.35 -0.46
N SER A 164 2.92 8.58 -0.69
CA SER A 164 1.70 9.06 -0.04
C SER A 164 0.47 8.27 -0.52
N ARG A 165 0.34 8.06 -1.84
CA ARG A 165 -0.74 7.26 -2.42
C ARG A 165 -0.73 5.83 -1.90
N PHE A 166 0.43 5.18 -1.82
CA PHE A 166 0.53 3.84 -1.25
C PHE A 166 0.15 3.82 0.24
N GLY A 167 0.56 4.82 1.02
CA GLY A 167 0.14 4.95 2.42
C GLY A 167 -1.38 5.05 2.56
N GLU A 168 -2.04 5.81 1.69
CA GLU A 168 -3.50 5.93 1.65
C GLU A 168 -4.16 4.59 1.28
N ILE A 169 -3.69 3.91 0.23
CA ILE A 169 -4.18 2.58 -0.16
C ILE A 169 -4.05 1.60 1.01
N MET A 170 -2.93 1.59 1.73
CA MET A 170 -2.73 0.72 2.89
C MET A 170 -3.75 0.99 4.00
N THR A 171 -4.13 2.24 4.24
CA THR A 171 -5.17 2.59 5.22
C THR A 171 -6.59 2.21 4.77
N GLN A 172 -6.84 2.21 3.46
CA GLN A 172 -8.12 1.85 2.87
C GLN A 172 -8.24 0.36 2.52
N MET A 173 -7.14 -0.39 2.56
CA MET A 173 -7.08 -1.79 2.13
C MET A 173 -8.13 -2.66 2.83
N HIS A 174 -8.37 -2.43 4.13
CA HIS A 174 -9.35 -3.25 4.84
C HIS A 174 -10.80 -2.96 4.48
N ILE A 175 -11.09 -1.75 4.00
CA ILE A 175 -12.43 -1.37 3.54
C ILE A 175 -12.78 -2.12 2.25
N LEU A 176 -11.79 -2.38 1.38
CA LEU A 176 -12.00 -3.06 0.11
C LEU A 176 -12.54 -4.49 0.31
N TRP A 177 -11.87 -5.32 1.12
CA TRP A 177 -12.36 -6.68 1.38
C TRP A 177 -13.60 -6.69 2.28
N SER A 178 -13.73 -5.73 3.22
CA SER A 178 -14.96 -5.58 4.00
C SER A 178 -16.17 -5.34 3.10
N ALA A 179 -16.03 -4.47 2.09
CA ALA A 179 -17.11 -4.16 1.15
C ALA A 179 -17.59 -5.40 0.38
N ILE A 180 -16.67 -6.29 -0.02
CA ILE A 180 -16.98 -7.57 -0.67
C ILE A 180 -17.76 -8.48 0.29
N LEU A 181 -17.36 -8.55 1.57
CA LEU A 181 -18.09 -9.32 2.57
C LEU A 181 -19.50 -8.77 2.81
N TYR A 182 -19.65 -7.45 2.86
CA TYR A 182 -20.95 -6.81 3.00
C TYR A 182 -21.86 -7.13 1.82
N SER A 183 -21.41 -6.93 0.59
CA SER A 183 -22.22 -7.20 -0.60
C SER A 183 -22.68 -8.67 -0.64
N TYR A 184 -21.78 -9.60 -0.34
CA TYR A 184 -22.11 -11.01 -0.23
C TYR A 184 -23.17 -11.28 0.85
N LYS A 185 -22.98 -10.73 2.06
CA LYS A 185 -23.94 -10.88 3.17
C LYS A 185 -25.32 -10.33 2.81
N TYR A 186 -25.41 -9.13 2.22
CA TYR A 186 -26.68 -8.55 1.80
C TYR A 186 -27.39 -9.42 0.76
N MET A 187 -26.63 -9.97 -0.19
CA MET A 187 -27.17 -10.90 -1.18
C MET A 187 -27.73 -12.18 -0.53
N VAL A 188 -26.99 -12.78 0.42
CA VAL A 188 -27.47 -13.98 1.14
C VAL A 188 -28.72 -13.67 1.98
N SER A 189 -28.75 -12.55 2.70
CA SER A 189 -29.92 -12.15 3.50
C SER A 189 -31.15 -11.76 2.67
N MET A 190 -31.00 -11.49 1.37
CA MET A 190 -32.11 -11.22 0.46
C MET A 190 -32.62 -12.51 -0.20
N LEU A 191 -31.78 -13.54 -0.28
CA LEU A 191 -32.07 -14.81 -0.92
C LEU A 191 -32.78 -15.82 0.01
N PHE A 192 -32.68 -15.63 1.34
CA PHE A 192 -33.34 -16.38 2.40
C PHE A 192 -34.24 -15.47 3.24
#